data_AF-A0A938SC46-F1
#
_entry.id   AF-A0A938SC46-F1
#
_cell.length_a   1.000
_cell.length_b   1.000
_cell.length_c   1.000
_cell.angle_alpha   90.00
_cell.angle_beta   90.00
_cell.angle_gamma   90.00
#
_symmetry.space_group_name_H-M   'P 1'
#
loop_
_entity.id
_entity.type
_entity.pdbx_description
1 polymer ?
#
loop_
_entity_poly.entity_id
_entity_poly.type
_entity_poly.pdbx_seq_one_letter_code
_entity_poly.pdbx_strand_id
1 'polypeptide(L)'
;MTKAQEKTQRLRAALSHREGDRAPVGEFFWTGFLKRARGKWGADFDPYRHFDLDYVVVNPNMDPRIQPFQVLKQEGEDIVIKTG
;
A
#
# COMPACT_ATOMS: atom_id res chain seq x y z
N MET A 1 -2.51 2.70 25.75
CA MET A 1 -2.12 3.29 24.46
C MET A 1 -3.25 3.05 23.47
N THR A 2 -3.35 3.86 22.42
CA THR A 2 -4.22 3.56 21.27
C THR A 2 -3.51 2.60 20.33
N LYS A 3 -4.26 1.87 19.49
CA LYS A 3 -3.68 1.00 18.45
C LYS A 3 -2.70 1.76 17.53
N ALA A 4 -3.00 3.02 17.23
CA ALA A 4 -2.11 3.85 16.42
C ALA A 4 -0.77 4.12 17.12
N GLN A 5 -0.79 4.37 18.44
CA GLN A 5 0.42 4.57 19.23
C GLN A 5 1.27 3.31 19.29
N GLU A 6 0.66 2.14 19.48
CA GLU A 6 1.34 0.84 19.49
C GLU A 6 2.05 0.57 18.15
N LYS A 7 1.33 0.73 17.02
CA LYS A 7 1.90 0.58 15.67
C LYS A 7 3.05 1.56 15.42
N THR A 8 2.90 2.81 15.85
CA THR A 8 3.96 3.82 15.74
C THR A 8 5.19 3.46 16.57
N GLN A 9 4.99 2.95 17.79
CA GLN A 9 6.08 2.51 18.65
C GLN A 9 6.83 1.32 18.05
N ARG A 10 6.10 0.34 17.53
CA ARG A 10 6.64 -0.83 16.82
C ARG A 10 7.53 -0.41 15.65
N LEU A 11 7.04 0.49 14.79
CA LEU A 11 7.83 1.04 13.69
C LEU A 11 9.09 1.76 14.18
N ARG A 12 8.98 2.60 15.20
CA ARG A 12 10.13 3.33 15.76
C ARG A 12 11.18 2.39 16.33
N ALA A 13 10.77 1.31 17.01
CA ALA A 13 11.68 0.31 17.54
C ALA A 13 12.46 -0.36 16.39
N ALA A 14 11.74 -0.87 15.39
CA ALA A 14 12.35 -1.53 14.23
C ALA A 14 13.33 -0.60 13.48
N LEU A 15 12.93 0.64 13.19
CA LEU A 15 13.79 1.63 12.51
C LEU A 15 15.00 2.07 13.33
N SER A 16 14.98 1.88 14.65
CA SER A 16 16.10 2.21 15.55
C SER A 16 16.94 0.99 15.92
N HIS A 17 16.75 -0.16 15.26
CA HIS A 17 17.42 -1.42 15.63
C HIS A 17 17.19 -1.84 17.09
N ARG A 18 15.99 -1.57 17.62
CA ARG A 18 15.56 -2.00 18.96
C ARG A 18 14.50 -3.08 18.85
N GLU A 19 14.51 -4.01 19.81
CA GLU A 19 13.47 -5.03 19.90
C GLU A 19 12.10 -4.38 20.12
N GLY A 20 11.16 -4.72 19.24
CA GLY A 20 9.76 -4.33 19.33
C GLY A 20 8.91 -5.47 19.91
N ASP A 21 7.63 -5.21 20.10
CA ASP A 21 6.66 -6.24 20.51
C ASP A 21 6.46 -7.34 19.43
N ARG A 22 6.60 -6.97 18.15
CA ARG A 22 6.74 -7.87 17.00
C ARG A 22 7.36 -7.14 15.81
N ALA A 23 7.71 -7.87 14.76
CA ALA A 23 8.09 -7.25 13.48
C ALA A 23 6.91 -6.44 12.89
N PRO A 24 7.14 -5.21 12.40
CA PRO A 24 6.11 -4.46 11.69
C PRO A 24 5.83 -5.07 10.31
N VAL A 25 4.57 -5.10 9.90
CA VAL A 25 4.10 -5.71 8.66
C VAL A 25 3.37 -4.66 7.83
N GLY A 26 3.74 -4.53 6.56
CA GLY A 26 3.07 -3.71 5.57
C GLY A 26 2.98 -4.43 4.23
N GLU A 27 2.27 -3.84 3.29
CA GLU A 27 2.06 -4.38 1.95
C GLU A 27 1.83 -3.21 0.97
N PHE A 28 2.12 -3.41 -0.32
CA PHE A 28 1.90 -2.43 -1.39
C PHE A 28 0.50 -2.55 -2.02
N PHE A 29 -0.08 -3.76 -2.00
CA PHE A 29 -1.39 -4.10 -2.58
C PHE A 29 -1.64 -3.55 -3.99
N TRP A 30 -1.49 -4.41 -4.98
CA TRP A 30 -1.86 -4.07 -6.36
C TRP A 30 -3.38 -3.89 -6.53
N THR A 31 -3.78 -2.98 -7.42
CA THR A 31 -5.20 -2.68 -7.72
C THR A 31 -6.04 -3.93 -7.98
N GLY A 32 -5.47 -4.91 -8.70
CA GLY A 32 -6.14 -6.18 -8.98
C GLY A 32 -6.43 -7.02 -7.74
N PHE A 33 -5.53 -7.02 -6.74
CA PHE A 33 -5.77 -7.69 -5.47
C PHE A 33 -6.95 -7.05 -4.74
N LEU A 34 -6.95 -5.72 -4.60
CA LEU A 34 -8.01 -4.99 -3.90
C LEU A 34 -9.38 -5.18 -4.58
N LYS A 35 -9.41 -5.19 -5.91
CA LYS A 35 -10.65 -5.45 -6.68
C LYS A 35 -11.22 -6.84 -6.36
N ARG A 36 -10.39 -7.88 -6.40
CA ARG A 36 -10.82 -9.25 -6.07
C ARG A 36 -11.21 -9.40 -4.60
N ALA A 37 -10.44 -8.79 -3.70
CA ALA A 37 -10.70 -8.79 -2.28
C ALA A 37 -12.06 -8.15 -1.94
N ARG A 38 -12.39 -7.00 -2.53
CA ARG A 38 -13.71 -6.37 -2.38
C ARG A 38 -14.85 -7.22 -2.97
N GLY A 39 -14.60 -7.91 -4.08
CA GLY A 39 -15.57 -8.86 -4.63
C GLY A 39 -15.85 -10.05 -3.70
N LYS A 40 -14.85 -10.49 -2.92
CA LYS A 40 -14.95 -11.62 -1.99
C LYS A 40 -15.49 -11.23 -0.61
N TRP A 41 -15.04 -10.10 -0.06
CA TRP A 41 -15.25 -9.70 1.33
C TRP A 41 -16.14 -8.46 1.51
N GLY A 42 -16.64 -7.89 0.41
CA GLY A 42 -17.52 -6.73 0.41
C GLY A 42 -16.84 -5.43 -0.02
N ALA A 43 -17.63 -4.47 -0.50
CA ALA A 43 -17.13 -3.21 -1.04
C ALA A 43 -16.34 -2.38 -0.02
N ASP A 44 -16.73 -2.47 1.26
CA ASP A 44 -16.10 -1.76 2.39
C ASP A 44 -14.85 -2.46 2.94
N PHE A 45 -14.36 -3.50 2.25
CA PHE A 45 -13.15 -4.21 2.68
C PHE A 45 -11.94 -3.27 2.75
N ASP A 46 -11.39 -3.18 3.95
CA ASP A 46 -10.16 -2.45 4.26
C ASP A 46 -9.07 -3.45 4.71
N PRO A 47 -8.06 -3.72 3.86
CA PRO A 47 -7.03 -4.70 4.18
C PRO A 47 -6.17 -4.29 5.38
N TYR A 48 -5.97 -2.99 5.62
CA TYR A 48 -5.13 -2.52 6.72
C TYR A 48 -5.77 -2.82 8.07
N ARG A 49 -7.11 -2.72 8.13
CA ARG A 49 -7.88 -3.12 9.31
C ARG A 49 -8.03 -4.63 9.41
N HIS A 50 -8.32 -5.31 8.30
CA HIS A 50 -8.57 -6.74 8.29
C HIS A 50 -7.34 -7.57 8.68
N PHE A 51 -6.14 -7.19 8.20
CA PHE A 51 -4.89 -7.90 8.49
C PHE A 51 -4.04 -7.23 9.60
N ASP A 52 -4.58 -6.20 10.25
CA ASP A 52 -3.88 -5.42 11.28
C ASP A 52 -2.47 -4.92 10.87
N LEU A 53 -2.38 -4.36 9.66
CA LEU A 53 -1.11 -3.88 9.12
C LEU A 53 -0.62 -2.61 9.82
N ASP A 54 0.70 -2.44 9.87
CA ASP A 54 1.38 -1.44 10.68
C ASP A 54 1.56 -0.10 9.98
N TYR A 55 1.71 -0.13 8.65
CA TYR A 55 1.97 1.07 7.87
C TYR A 55 1.46 0.95 6.44
N VAL A 56 1.21 2.10 5.83
CA VAL A 56 0.86 2.27 4.42
C VAL A 56 2.10 2.78 3.70
N VAL A 57 2.48 2.15 2.60
CA VAL A 57 3.52 2.70 1.73
C VAL A 57 2.89 3.73 0.81
N VAL A 58 3.36 4.97 0.90
CA VAL A 58 3.00 6.03 -0.04
C VAL A 58 4.15 6.14 -1.04
N ASN A 59 3.92 5.72 -2.28
CA ASN A 59 4.88 5.90 -3.36
C ASN A 59 4.57 7.22 -4.07
N PRO A 60 5.38 8.29 -3.87
CA PRO A 60 5.20 9.51 -4.65
C PRO A 60 5.52 9.23 -6.12
N ASN A 61 5.00 10.05 -7.03
CA ASN A 61 5.45 10.02 -8.42
C ASN A 61 6.96 10.27 -8.45
N MET A 62 7.74 9.28 -8.91
CA MET A 62 9.20 9.35 -8.97
C MET A 62 9.72 10.05 -10.24
N ASP A 63 8.81 10.44 -11.13
CA ASP A 63 9.12 11.24 -12.32
C ASP A 63 9.61 12.63 -11.88
N PRO A 64 10.79 13.10 -12.35
CA PRO A 64 11.29 14.43 -12.05
C PRO A 64 10.35 15.55 -12.54
N ARG A 65 9.38 15.22 -13.39
CA ARG A 65 8.32 16.12 -13.83
C ARG A 65 6.98 15.58 -13.38
N ILE A 66 6.24 16.40 -12.64
CA ILE A 66 4.86 16.05 -12.30
C ILE A 66 4.01 16.19 -13.57
N GLN A 67 3.75 15.07 -14.23
CA GLN A 67 2.87 15.00 -15.39
C GLN A 67 2.03 13.71 -15.33
N PRO A 68 0.78 13.74 -15.84
CA PRO A 68 -0.01 12.52 -16.01
C PRO A 68 0.70 11.54 -16.96
N PHE A 69 0.59 10.25 -16.69
CA PHE A 69 1.01 9.23 -17.66
C PHE A 69 0.13 9.31 -18.92
N GLN A 70 0.71 8.99 -20.08
CA GLN A 70 -0.03 8.86 -21.33
C GLN A 70 -0.32 7.39 -21.61
N VAL A 71 -1.57 7.07 -21.96
CA VAL A 71 -1.91 5.75 -22.52
C VAL A 71 -1.52 5.73 -23.99
N LEU A 72 -0.55 4.91 -24.35
CA LEU A 72 -0.09 4.76 -25.74
C LEU A 72 -0.91 3.72 -26.50
N LYS A 73 -1.33 2.65 -25.82
CA LYS A 73 -2.09 1.54 -26.41
C LYS A 73 -2.95 0.87 -25.34
N GLN A 74 -4.16 0.48 -25.70
CA GLN A 74 -5.04 -0.33 -24.86
C GLN A 74 -5.71 -1.42 -25.71
N GLU A 75 -5.43 -2.68 -25.41
CA GLU A 75 -5.98 -3.87 -26.07
C GLU A 75 -6.51 -4.84 -25.01
N GLY A 76 -7.81 -4.77 -24.73
CA GLY A 76 -8.43 -5.60 -23.70
C GLY A 76 -7.84 -5.31 -22.31
N GLU A 77 -7.16 -6.31 -21.73
CA GLU A 77 -6.47 -6.20 -20.44
C GLU A 77 -5.05 -5.63 -20.54
N ASP A 78 -4.48 -5.56 -21.75
CA ASP A 78 -3.13 -5.06 -21.98
C ASP A 78 -3.14 -3.54 -22.19
N ILE A 79 -2.39 -2.82 -21.36
CA ILE A 79 -2.29 -1.36 -21.40
C ILE A 79 -0.81 -0.97 -21.44
N VAL A 80 -0.40 -0.28 -22.50
CA VAL A 80 0.93 0.31 -22.61
C VAL A 80 0.84 1.78 -22.25
N ILE A 81 1.60 2.19 -21.24
CA ILE A 81 1.66 3.57 -20.78
C ILE A 81 3.06 4.15 -20.98
N LYS A 82 3.12 5.44 -21.28
CA LYS A 82 4.31 6.27 -21.16
C LYS A 82 4.21 7.08 -19.88
N THR A 83 5.09 6.78 -18.94
CA THR A 83 5.42 7.68 -17.83
C THR A 83 6.50 8.65 -18.30
N GLY A 84 6.73 9.76 -17.60
CA GLY A 84 7.75 10.73 -18.01
C GLY A 84 9.17 10.23 -18.03
#